data_AF-A0A815Z3A0-F1
#
_entry.id   AF-A0A815Z3A0-F1
#
_cell.length_a   1.000
_cell.length_b   1.000
_cell.length_c   1.000
_cell.angle_alpha   90.00
_cell.angle_beta   90.00
_cell.angle_gamma   90.00
#
_symmetry.space_group_name_H-M   'P 1'
#
loop_
_entity.id
_entity.type
_entity.pdbx_description
1 polymer ?
#
loop_
_entity_poly.entity_id
_entity_poly.type
_entity_poly.pdbx_seq_one_letter_code
_entity_poly.pdbx_strand_id
1 'polypeptide(L)'
;ANLLDHKYYVLSLTTSYIVTSDMTNEQRLVNQSSTLFDTLFNEYFVRLDSKSYVYMMSDCSSRPDIIIHIHLSRLGIAFKYNTTTNIITSREYSDMCIDQDQWLGTLTGLTSSLLLSPLAAKHHISKHYPYKKLIVPFGTILSTRDQHNTHQTVTIC
;
A
#
# COMPACT_ATOMS: atom_id res chain seq x y z
N ALA A 1 3.58 26.17 10.35
CA ALA A 1 2.38 26.20 9.50
C ALA A 1 1.21 25.68 10.32
N ASN A 2 0.10 26.42 10.36
CA ASN A 2 -0.99 26.21 11.31
C ASN A 2 -1.65 24.84 11.15
N LEU A 3 -1.90 24.18 12.28
CA LEU A 3 -2.73 22.97 12.39
C LEU A 3 -4.21 23.21 11.99
N LEU A 4 -4.57 24.42 11.56
CA LEU A 4 -5.93 24.94 11.38
C LEU A 4 -6.31 25.28 9.93
N ASP A 5 -5.52 24.91 8.92
CA ASP A 5 -6.04 24.78 7.55
C ASP A 5 -6.88 23.48 7.47
N HIS A 6 -7.95 23.43 8.27
CA HIS A 6 -8.93 22.35 8.23
C HIS A 6 -9.67 22.46 6.89
N LYS A 7 -9.13 21.82 5.86
CA LYS A 7 -9.94 21.40 4.73
C LYS A 7 -10.96 20.42 5.30
N TYR A 8 -12.18 20.90 5.56
CA TYR A 8 -13.26 20.04 5.98
C TYR A 8 -13.62 19.16 4.79
N TYR A 9 -13.71 17.86 5.04
CA TYR A 9 -14.10 16.90 4.03
C TYR A 9 -15.58 16.56 4.23
N VAL A 10 -16.39 16.78 3.20
CA VAL A 10 -17.80 16.41 3.21
C VAL A 10 -17.94 15.09 2.47
N LEU A 11 -18.33 14.04 3.19
CA LEU A 11 -18.69 12.75 2.60
C LEU A 11 -20.18 12.76 2.23
N SER A 12 -20.46 12.74 0.94
CA SER A 12 -21.81 12.45 0.43
C SER A 12 -22.04 10.95 0.42
N LEU A 13 -22.87 10.46 1.34
CA LEU A 13 -23.22 9.03 1.41
C LEU A 13 -23.97 8.54 0.16
N THR A 14 -24.69 9.43 -0.52
CA THR A 14 -25.46 9.10 -1.73
C THR A 14 -24.57 8.85 -2.94
N THR A 15 -23.44 9.55 -3.03
CA THR A 15 -22.57 9.55 -4.22
C THR A 15 -21.18 8.98 -3.95
N SER A 16 -20.86 8.71 -2.68
CA SER A 16 -19.54 8.33 -2.18
C SER A 16 -18.45 9.37 -2.45
N TYR A 17 -18.79 10.63 -2.76
CA TYR A 17 -17.81 11.69 -2.95
C TYR A 17 -17.36 12.26 -1.60
N ILE A 18 -16.06 12.43 -1.47
CA ILE A 18 -15.37 13.15 -0.43
C ILE A 18 -14.82 14.41 -1.10
N VAL A 19 -15.45 15.55 -0.81
CA VAL A 19 -15.03 16.83 -1.39
C VAL A 19 -14.45 17.69 -0.29
N THR A 20 -13.33 18.33 -0.61
CA THR A 20 -12.78 19.41 0.24
C THR A 20 -13.75 20.58 0.29
N SER A 21 -13.79 21.30 1.40
CA SER A 21 -14.70 22.44 1.60
C SER A 21 -14.52 23.56 0.58
N ASP A 22 -13.34 23.65 -0.06
CA ASP A 22 -13.02 24.58 -1.14
C ASP A 22 -13.35 24.03 -2.54
N MET A 23 -13.90 22.81 -2.63
CA MET A 23 -14.22 22.09 -3.88
C MET A 23 -13.01 21.88 -4.80
N THR A 24 -11.78 22.10 -4.31
CA THR A 24 -10.56 22.04 -5.14
C THR A 24 -10.09 20.61 -5.38
N ASN A 25 -10.35 19.74 -4.42
CA ASN A 25 -10.05 18.31 -4.49
C ASN A 25 -11.34 17.52 -4.30
N GLU A 26 -11.75 16.84 -5.37
CA GLU A 26 -12.83 15.86 -5.38
C GLU A 26 -12.22 14.46 -5.41
N GLN A 27 -12.45 13.71 -4.33
CA GLN A 27 -12.09 12.30 -4.25
C GLN A 27 -13.37 11.48 -4.14
N ARG A 28 -13.36 10.27 -4.67
CA ARG A 28 -14.48 9.35 -4.53
C ARG A 28 -14.05 8.14 -3.74
N LEU A 29 -14.76 7.84 -2.67
CA LEU A 29 -14.58 6.62 -1.91
C LEU A 29 -14.95 5.42 -2.79
N VAL A 30 -14.01 4.50 -2.95
CA VAL A 30 -14.24 3.25 -3.66
C VAL A 30 -15.02 2.32 -2.73
N ASN A 31 -16.17 1.84 -3.19
CA ASN A 31 -16.99 0.91 -2.43
C ASN A 31 -16.20 -0.39 -2.17
N GLN A 32 -16.16 -0.84 -0.91
CA GLN A 32 -15.48 -2.08 -0.52
C GLN A 32 -16.08 -3.35 -1.17
N SER A 33 -17.30 -3.30 -1.67
CA SER A 33 -17.95 -4.37 -2.44
C SER A 33 -17.67 -4.28 -3.95
N SER A 34 -16.87 -3.31 -4.40
CA SER A 34 -16.51 -3.18 -5.83
C SER A 34 -15.40 -4.17 -6.20
N THR A 35 -15.44 -4.67 -7.43
CA THR A 35 -14.42 -5.57 -7.98
C THR A 35 -13.03 -4.97 -7.90
N LEU A 36 -12.89 -3.67 -8.17
CA LEU A 36 -11.62 -2.95 -8.09
C LEU A 36 -11.00 -3.01 -6.69
N PHE A 37 -11.83 -2.76 -5.66
CA PHE A 37 -11.38 -2.87 -4.28
C PHE A 37 -10.98 -4.30 -3.95
N ASP A 38 -11.83 -5.27 -4.28
CA ASP A 38 -11.60 -6.68 -3.97
C ASP A 38 -10.34 -7.23 -4.65
N THR A 39 -10.08 -6.87 -5.91
CA THR A 39 -8.86 -7.27 -6.61
C THR A 39 -7.63 -6.70 -5.91
N LEU A 40 -7.56 -5.38 -5.71
CA LEU A 40 -6.40 -4.75 -5.09
C LEU A 40 -6.17 -5.24 -3.65
N PHE A 41 -7.24 -5.41 -2.87
CA PHE A 41 -7.15 -5.89 -1.50
C PHE A 41 -6.64 -7.34 -1.45
N ASN A 42 -7.29 -8.26 -2.16
CA ASN A 42 -6.94 -9.68 -2.08
C ASN A 42 -5.57 -9.99 -2.67
N GLU A 43 -5.16 -9.26 -3.71
CA GLU A 43 -3.87 -9.48 -4.37
C GLU A 43 -2.70 -8.97 -3.51
N TYR A 44 -2.85 -7.80 -2.88
CA TYR A 44 -1.72 -7.12 -2.23
C TYR A 44 -1.88 -6.91 -0.72
N PHE A 45 -3.05 -6.47 -0.26
CA PHE A 45 -3.20 -5.90 1.09
C PHE A 45 -3.82 -6.84 2.12
N VAL A 46 -4.39 -7.97 1.70
CA VAL A 46 -4.95 -9.00 2.60
C VAL A 46 -3.92 -9.55 3.58
N ARG A 47 -2.63 -9.44 3.23
CA ARG A 47 -1.50 -9.88 4.04
C ARG A 47 -1.09 -8.88 5.12
N LEU A 48 -1.57 -7.64 5.04
CA LEU A 48 -1.16 -6.53 5.90
C LEU A 48 -2.26 -6.11 6.89
N ASP A 49 -3.53 -6.13 6.49
CA ASP A 49 -4.62 -5.71 7.38
C ASP A 49 -5.94 -6.39 7.02
N SER A 50 -6.91 -6.29 7.92
CA SER A 50 -8.27 -6.74 7.65
C SER A 50 -9.02 -5.75 6.75
N LYS A 51 -9.90 -6.28 5.89
CA LYS A 51 -10.66 -5.50 4.90
C LYS A 51 -11.33 -4.24 5.48
N SER A 52 -11.90 -4.35 6.68
CA SER A 52 -12.60 -3.25 7.37
C SER A 52 -11.71 -2.05 7.71
N TYR A 53 -10.39 -2.22 7.76
CA TYR A 53 -9.43 -1.16 8.08
C TYR A 53 -8.74 -0.56 6.86
N VAL A 54 -9.06 -1.08 5.66
CA VAL A 54 -8.53 -0.59 4.39
C VAL A 54 -9.59 0.24 3.68
N TYR A 55 -9.22 1.46 3.29
CA TYR A 55 -10.08 2.30 2.45
C TYR A 55 -9.31 2.78 1.21
N MET A 56 -10.06 2.99 0.13
CA MET A 56 -9.51 3.42 -1.16
C MET A 56 -10.28 4.63 -1.66
N MET A 57 -9.57 5.62 -2.18
CA MET A 57 -10.14 6.85 -2.72
C MET A 57 -9.59 7.10 -4.12
N SER A 58 -10.46 7.26 -5.12
CA SER A 58 -10.03 7.66 -6.47
C SER A 58 -10.05 9.17 -6.60
N ASP A 59 -8.98 9.76 -7.10
CA ASP A 59 -8.96 11.17 -7.48
C ASP A 59 -9.76 11.37 -8.78
N CYS A 60 -10.74 12.27 -8.75
CA CYS A 60 -11.60 12.56 -9.91
C CYS A 60 -10.96 13.57 -10.86
N SER A 61 -9.92 14.27 -10.40
CA SER A 61 -9.28 15.41 -11.07
C SER A 61 -8.21 14.98 -12.07
N SER A 62 -7.63 13.79 -11.90
CA SER A 62 -6.41 13.35 -12.60
C SER A 62 -6.68 12.63 -13.93
N ARG A 63 -7.62 13.08 -14.76
CA ARG A 63 -7.83 12.45 -16.08
C ARG A 63 -6.67 12.80 -17.04
N PRO A 64 -6.10 11.82 -17.78
CA PRO A 64 -6.60 10.46 -18.04
C PRO A 64 -6.20 9.38 -17.01
N ASP A 65 -5.24 9.66 -16.13
CA ASP A 65 -4.67 8.68 -15.20
C ASP A 65 -5.46 8.62 -13.88
N ILE A 66 -6.34 7.64 -13.74
CA ILE A 66 -7.06 7.45 -12.47
C ILE A 66 -6.04 7.03 -11.39
N ILE A 67 -5.88 7.89 -10.38
CA ILE A 67 -5.05 7.61 -9.21
C ILE A 67 -5.95 7.15 -8.07
N ILE A 68 -5.65 5.96 -7.54
CA ILE A 68 -6.33 5.41 -6.36
C ILE A 68 -5.39 5.50 -5.16
N HIS A 69 -5.79 6.27 -4.16
CA HIS A 69 -5.14 6.33 -2.87
C HIS A 69 -5.65 5.19 -2.00
N ILE A 70 -4.75 4.35 -1.51
CA ILE A 70 -5.06 3.18 -0.69
C ILE A 70 -4.50 3.42 0.71
N HIS A 71 -5.31 3.27 1.74
CA HIS A 71 -4.94 3.60 3.11
C HIS A 71 -5.20 2.41 4.04
N LEU A 72 -4.18 2.03 4.81
CA LEU A 72 -4.26 0.97 5.81
C LEU A 72 -4.27 1.64 7.19
N SER A 73 -5.48 1.85 7.72
CA SER A 73 -5.73 2.79 8.82
C SER A 73 -4.98 2.42 10.10
N ARG A 74 -4.91 1.13 10.44
CA ARG A 74 -4.25 0.68 11.67
C ARG A 74 -2.73 0.85 11.57
N LEU A 75 -2.17 0.53 10.40
CA LEU A 75 -0.73 0.61 10.14
C LEU A 75 -0.25 2.05 9.91
N GLY A 76 -1.16 2.99 9.65
CA GLY A 76 -0.80 4.38 9.37
C GLY A 76 -0.02 4.56 8.06
N ILE A 77 -0.05 3.57 7.17
CA ILE A 77 0.64 3.59 5.88
C ILE A 77 -0.35 3.79 4.73
N ALA A 78 0.13 4.37 3.63
CA ALA A 78 -0.68 4.57 2.44
C ALA A 78 0.09 4.32 1.16
N PHE A 79 -0.65 4.01 0.11
CA PHE A 79 -0.15 3.72 -1.22
C PHE A 79 -0.93 4.52 -2.26
N LYS A 80 -0.33 4.67 -3.44
CA LYS A 80 -0.98 5.22 -4.62
C LYS A 80 -0.91 4.19 -5.75
N TYR A 81 -2.05 3.83 -6.29
CA TYR A 81 -2.15 2.99 -7.47
C TYR A 81 -2.49 3.85 -8.69
N ASN A 82 -1.64 3.80 -9.70
CA ASN A 82 -1.89 4.44 -10.99
C ASN A 82 -2.44 3.38 -11.96
N THR A 83 -3.69 3.56 -12.40
CA THR A 83 -4.38 2.57 -13.25
C THR A 83 -3.77 2.42 -14.64
N THR A 84 -3.13 3.48 -15.16
CA THR A 84 -2.53 3.48 -16.50
C THR A 84 -1.26 2.64 -16.55
N THR A 85 -0.43 2.78 -15.51
CA THR A 85 0.86 2.08 -15.40
C THR A 85 0.77 0.76 -14.64
N ASN A 86 -0.36 0.49 -13.97
CA ASN A 86 -0.54 -0.62 -13.04
C ASN A 86 0.53 -0.68 -11.94
N ILE A 87 0.98 0.48 -11.46
CA ILE A 87 2.01 0.57 -10.41
C ILE A 87 1.38 1.04 -9.12
N ILE A 88 1.67 0.32 -8.04
CA ILE A 88 1.36 0.75 -6.68
C ILE A 88 2.64 1.29 -6.05
N THR A 89 2.68 2.59 -5.73
CA THR A 89 3.82 3.23 -5.05
C THR A 89 3.49 3.46 -3.58
N SER A 90 4.49 3.36 -2.71
CA SER A 90 4.34 3.70 -1.30
C SER A 90 4.40 5.21 -1.11
N ARG A 91 3.54 5.76 -0.24
CA ARG A 91 3.61 7.17 0.13
C ARG A 91 4.76 7.43 1.11
N GLU A 92 4.99 6.51 2.03
CA GLU A 92 6.05 6.59 3.03
C GLU A 92 7.44 6.29 2.44
N TYR A 93 7.49 5.52 1.35
CA TYR A 93 8.70 5.18 0.60
C TYR A 93 8.50 5.52 -0.88
N SER A 94 8.66 6.81 -1.21
CA SER A 94 8.28 7.38 -2.51
C SER A 94 9.04 6.80 -3.70
N ASP A 95 10.22 6.22 -3.48
CA ASP A 95 11.06 5.56 -4.47
C ASP A 95 10.79 4.05 -4.58
N MET A 96 9.76 3.54 -3.87
CA MET A 96 9.44 2.11 -3.83
C MET A 96 8.02 1.81 -4.29
N CYS A 97 7.87 0.65 -4.93
CA CYS A 97 6.61 0.14 -5.44
C CYS A 97 6.37 -1.32 -5.04
N ILE A 98 5.11 -1.73 -5.11
CA ILE A 98 4.74 -3.14 -5.02
C ILE A 98 5.03 -3.77 -6.39
N ASP A 99 5.88 -4.80 -6.38
CA ASP A 99 6.13 -5.66 -7.53
C ASP A 99 5.00 -6.68 -7.67
N GLN A 100 4.57 -7.00 -8.89
CA GLN A 100 3.57 -8.07 -9.13
C GLN A 100 4.16 -9.44 -8.75
N ASP A 101 5.46 -9.59 -9.02
CA ASP A 101 6.24 -10.76 -8.70
C ASP A 101 6.79 -10.63 -7.27
N GLN A 102 5.91 -10.78 -6.29
CA GLN A 102 6.25 -10.78 -4.86
C GLN A 102 7.02 -12.07 -4.49
N TRP A 103 8.28 -12.18 -4.92
CA TRP A 103 9.17 -13.26 -4.50
C TRP A 103 9.88 -12.88 -3.20
N LEU A 104 9.36 -13.40 -2.09
CA LEU A 104 10.03 -13.43 -0.80
C LEU A 104 11.16 -14.48 -0.84
N GLY A 105 12.21 -14.20 -1.62
CA GLY A 105 13.45 -14.97 -1.56
C GLY A 105 14.01 -14.95 -0.12
N THR A 106 14.57 -16.09 0.31
CA THR A 106 15.27 -16.32 1.59
C THR A 106 14.48 -16.06 2.89
N LEU A 107 13.28 -15.49 2.83
CA LEU A 107 12.35 -15.28 3.95
C LEU A 107 11.23 -16.34 3.94
N THR A 108 11.60 -17.59 3.69
CA THR A 108 10.71 -18.76 3.74
C THR A 108 10.01 -18.81 5.11
N GLY A 109 8.72 -18.45 5.15
CA GLY A 109 7.90 -18.47 6.37
C GLY A 109 7.04 -17.24 6.62
N LEU A 110 7.27 -16.11 5.93
CA LEU A 110 6.47 -14.89 6.12
C LEU A 110 5.27 -14.83 5.16
N THR A 111 4.15 -15.42 5.57
CA THR A 111 2.89 -15.40 4.81
C THR A 111 2.19 -14.04 4.86
N SER A 112 2.45 -13.22 5.88
CA SER A 112 1.81 -11.94 6.16
C SER A 112 2.76 -10.76 5.98
N SER A 113 3.35 -10.58 4.80
CA SER A 113 4.22 -9.41 4.56
C SER A 113 4.10 -8.89 3.14
N LEU A 114 4.41 -7.60 2.96
CA LEU A 114 4.44 -6.92 1.67
C LEU A 114 5.86 -6.47 1.36
N LEU A 115 6.39 -6.87 0.21
CA LEU A 115 7.73 -6.53 -0.23
C LEU A 115 7.66 -5.36 -1.21
N LEU A 116 8.42 -4.31 -0.92
CA LEU A 116 8.59 -3.17 -1.80
C LEU A 116 9.92 -3.27 -2.55
N SER A 117 9.84 -3.05 -3.86
CA SER A 117 10.98 -2.99 -4.79
C SER A 117 11.20 -1.53 -5.22
N PRO A 118 12.44 -1.13 -5.56
CA PRO A 118 12.69 0.23 -6.06
C PRO A 118 11.94 0.49 -7.37
N LEU A 119 11.38 1.68 -7.55
CA LEU A 119 10.64 2.07 -8.75
C LEU A 119 11.54 2.09 -10.00
N ALA A 120 12.77 2.59 -9.85
CA ALA A 120 13.77 2.64 -10.91
C ALA A 120 14.14 1.25 -11.47
N ALA A 121 13.87 0.20 -10.69
CA ALA A 121 14.24 -1.16 -11.04
C ALA A 121 13.42 -1.73 -12.21
N LYS A 122 12.26 -1.16 -12.53
CA LYS A 122 11.52 -1.49 -13.76
C LYS A 122 12.25 -1.09 -15.04
N HIS A 123 13.24 -0.20 -14.97
CA HIS A 123 14.02 0.28 -16.11
C HIS A 123 15.39 -0.41 -16.27
N HIS A 124 15.83 -1.22 -15.30
CA HIS A 124 17.14 -1.86 -15.32
C HIS A 124 17.04 -3.37 -15.57
N ILE A 125 17.74 -3.83 -16.62
CA ILE A 125 17.79 -5.22 -17.14
C ILE A 125 18.41 -6.22 -16.14
N SER A 126 18.94 -5.77 -15.00
CA SER A 126 19.51 -6.66 -13.98
C SER A 126 18.44 -7.13 -12.99
N LYS A 127 18.14 -8.43 -13.00
CA LYS A 127 17.19 -9.14 -12.11
C LYS A 127 17.51 -9.08 -10.61
N HIS A 128 18.54 -8.34 -10.19
CA HIS A 128 18.95 -8.22 -8.79
C HIS A 128 18.83 -6.78 -8.31
N TYR A 129 17.95 -6.60 -7.34
CA TYR A 129 17.71 -5.32 -6.68
C TYR A 129 18.54 -5.27 -5.39
N PRO A 130 19.46 -4.28 -5.23
CA PRO A 130 20.34 -4.25 -4.07
C PRO A 130 19.59 -3.95 -2.76
N TYR A 131 18.43 -3.29 -2.85
CA TYR A 131 17.65 -2.90 -1.67
C TYR A 131 16.17 -3.19 -1.92
N LYS A 132 15.57 -3.97 -1.02
CA LYS A 132 14.12 -4.17 -0.92
C LYS A 132 13.67 -3.81 0.48
N LYS A 133 12.42 -3.41 0.63
CA LYS A 133 11.84 -3.09 1.94
C LYS A 133 10.69 -4.02 2.26
N LEU A 134 10.75 -4.66 3.42
CA LEU A 134 9.70 -5.52 3.91
C LEU A 134 8.78 -4.74 4.86
N ILE A 135 7.49 -4.74 4.57
CA ILE A 135 6.46 -4.28 5.48
C ILE A 135 5.83 -5.50 6.12
N VAL A 136 5.82 -5.50 7.44
CA VAL A 136 5.24 -6.55 8.28
C VAL A 136 4.11 -5.91 9.08
N PRO A 137 2.91 -6.53 9.13
CA PRO A 137 1.81 -6.06 9.96
C PRO A 137 2.18 -6.14 11.44
N PHE A 138 1.42 -5.47 12.31
CA PHE A 138 1.67 -5.53 13.74
C PHE A 138 1.69 -6.98 14.25
N GLY A 139 2.76 -7.31 14.96
CA GLY A 139 3.01 -8.60 15.57
C GLY A 139 4.31 -8.54 16.38
N THR A 140 4.53 -9.53 17.24
CA THR A 140 5.79 -9.63 17.96
C THR A 140 6.82 -10.26 17.03
N ILE A 141 7.88 -9.51 16.72
CA ILE A 141 9.03 -10.06 16.00
C ILE A 141 9.83 -10.89 17.00
N LEU A 142 9.67 -12.21 16.93
CA LEU A 142 10.55 -13.14 17.59
C LEU A 142 11.71 -13.42 16.65
N SER A 143 12.92 -13.26 17.15
CA SER A 143 14.08 -13.68 16.40
C SER A 143 14.91 -14.69 17.17
N THR A 144 15.17 -15.82 16.54
CA THR A 144 16.06 -16.85 17.04
C THR A 144 17.31 -16.90 16.17
N ARG A 145 18.47 -16.83 16.82
CA ARG A 145 19.77 -17.03 16.19
C ARG A 145 20.38 -18.28 16.81
N ASP A 146 20.32 -19.39 16.07
CA ASP A 146 21.02 -20.61 16.43
C ASP A 146 22.50 -20.46 16.03
N GLN A 147 23.43 -20.85 16.90
CA GLN A 147 24.86 -20.84 16.62
C GLN A 147 25.25 -21.79 15.46
N HIS A 148 24.39 -22.75 15.13
CA HIS A 148 24.59 -23.72 14.06
C HIS A 148 23.93 -23.33 12.72
N ASN A 149 23.07 -22.31 12.69
CA ASN A 149 22.48 -21.81 11.44
C ASN A 149 23.20 -20.55 10.96
N THR A 150 23.51 -20.52 9.67
CA THR A 150 24.05 -19.33 9.00
C THR A 150 23.04 -18.20 8.87
N HIS A 151 21.75 -18.48 9.09
CA HIS A 151 20.65 -17.54 8.93
C HIS A 151 19.87 -17.36 10.23
N GLN A 152 19.49 -16.11 10.49
CA GLN A 152 18.59 -15.73 11.58
C GLN A 152 17.16 -16.12 11.20
N THR A 153 16.46 -16.82 12.10
CA THR A 153 15.03 -17.07 11.94
C THR A 153 14.26 -15.89 12.53
N VAL A 154 13.28 -15.39 11.76
CA VAL A 154 12.39 -14.31 12.17
C VAL A 154 10.96 -14.83 12.08
N THR A 155 10.27 -14.84 13.21
CA THR A 155 8.86 -15.21 13.34
C THR A 155 8.08 -13.97 13.73
N ILE A 156 6.94 -13.76 13.09
CA ILE A 156 6.01 -12.67 13.42
C ILE A 156 4.76 -13.33 14.00
N CYS A 157 4.52 -13.11 15.28
CA CYS A 157 3.39 -13.64 16.04
C CYS A 157 2.28 -12.60 16.22
#